data_AF-A0A3R6Q3X3-F1
#
_entry.id   AF-A0A3R6Q3X3-F1
#
_cell.length_a   1.000
_cell.length_b   1.000
_cell.length_c   1.000
_cell.angle_alpha   90.00
_cell.angle_beta   90.00
_cell.angle_gamma   90.00
#
_symmetry.space_group_name_H-M   'P 1'
#
loop_
_entity.id
_entity.type
_entity.pdbx_description
1 polymer ?
#
loop_
_entity_poly.entity_id
_entity_poly.type
_entity_poly.pdbx_seq_one_letter_code
_entity_poly.pdbx_strand_id
1 'polypeptide(L)'
;MKLWEMIDEAKKLLDKNDIAERLYDADPENAEAEKAFDESYKAFWNAYMEAVNYIVEITAGKVDFHSAKKLVTLKLDEMQQKGMTSCHIA
;
A
#
# COMPACT_ATOMS: atom_id res chain seq x y z
N MET A 1 2.19 7.22 16.12
CA MET A 1 2.86 6.28 15.20
C MET A 1 3.90 7.06 14.40
N LYS A 2 5.09 6.49 14.19
CA LYS A 2 6.17 7.09 13.38
C LYS A 2 5.90 6.83 11.89
N LEU A 3 6.42 7.68 11.00
CA LEU A 3 6.20 7.53 9.55
C LEU A 3 6.58 6.15 9.01
N TRP A 4 7.68 5.56 9.46
CA TRP A 4 8.10 4.24 8.99
C TRP A 4 7.13 3.12 9.43
N GLU A 5 6.50 3.24 10.60
CA GLU A 5 5.47 2.29 11.06
C GLU A 5 4.21 2.38 10.18
N MET A 6 3.83 3.61 9.78
CA MET A 6 2.73 3.84 8.85
C MET A 6 3.00 3.22 7.47
N ILE A 7 4.22 3.40 6.95
CA ILE A 7 4.62 2.85 5.65
C ILE A 7 4.68 1.31 5.71
N ASP A 8 5.20 0.73 6.80
CA ASP A 8 5.23 -0.72 6.99
C ASP A 8 3.82 -1.31 7.06
N GLU A 9 2.88 -0.63 7.73
CA GLU A 9 1.48 -1.06 7.78
C GLU A 9 0.81 -0.96 6.41
N ALA A 10 1.00 0.17 5.70
CA ALA A 10 0.51 0.32 4.33
C ALA A 10 1.05 -0.79 3.42
N LYS A 11 2.32 -1.17 3.55
CA LYS A 11 2.91 -2.29 2.79
C LYS A 11 2.26 -3.63 3.09
N LYS A 12 2.02 -3.95 4.36
CA LYS A 12 1.35 -5.21 4.74
C LYS A 12 -0.07 -5.29 4.19
N LEU A 13 -0.78 -4.16 4.16
CA LEU A 13 -2.13 -4.08 3.62
C LEU A 13 -2.12 -4.17 2.09
N LEU A 14 -1.12 -3.56 1.43
CA LEU A 14 -0.88 -3.73 -0.01
C LEU A 14 -0.65 -5.20 -0.36
N ASP A 15 0.21 -5.91 0.38
CA ASP A 15 0.46 -7.34 0.14
C ASP A 15 -0.79 -8.21 0.30
N LYS A 16 -1.68 -7.86 1.23
CA LYS A 16 -2.97 -8.54 1.37
C LYS A 16 -3.91 -8.21 0.22
N ASN A 17 -3.92 -6.97 -0.24
CA ASN A 17 -4.71 -6.55 -1.39
C ASN A 17 -4.24 -7.23 -2.67
N ASP A 18 -2.93 -7.35 -2.91
CA ASP A 18 -2.34 -8.09 -4.05
C ASP A 18 -2.75 -9.59 -4.07
N ILE A 19 -3.02 -10.18 -2.90
CA ILE A 19 -3.57 -11.55 -2.81
C ILE A 19 -5.05 -11.56 -3.14
N ALA A 20 -5.83 -10.64 -2.57
CA ALA A 20 -7.27 -10.54 -2.82
C ALA A 20 -7.58 -10.24 -4.29
N GLU A 21 -6.80 -9.35 -4.93
CA GLU A 21 -6.89 -9.03 -6.35
C GLU A 21 -6.68 -10.28 -7.21
N ARG A 22 -5.61 -11.05 -6.96
CA ARG A 22 -5.36 -12.30 -7.69
C ARG A 22 -6.47 -13.34 -7.54
N LEU A 23 -7.13 -13.38 -6.38
CA LEU A 23 -8.26 -14.28 -6.15
C LEU A 23 -9.50 -13.80 -6.93
N TYR A 24 -9.75 -12.49 -6.96
CA TYR A 24 -10.83 -11.89 -7.74
C TYR A 24 -10.58 -12.03 -9.25
N ASP A 25 -9.37 -11.76 -9.74
CA ASP A 25 -8.99 -11.91 -11.14
C ASP A 25 -9.15 -13.36 -11.65
N ALA A 26 -8.93 -14.34 -10.77
CA ALA A 26 -9.10 -15.75 -11.09
C ALA A 26 -10.58 -16.17 -11.23
N ASP A 27 -11.49 -15.48 -10.54
CA ASP A 27 -12.93 -15.72 -10.57
C ASP A 27 -13.73 -14.41 -10.39
N PRO A 28 -13.85 -13.58 -11.44
CA PRO A 28 -14.43 -12.25 -11.32
C PRO A 28 -15.94 -12.21 -11.01
N GLU A 29 -16.63 -13.35 -11.14
CA GLU A 29 -18.06 -13.47 -10.79
C GLU A 29 -18.27 -13.86 -9.32
N ASN A 30 -17.18 -14.13 -8.58
CA ASN A 30 -17.24 -14.47 -7.18
C ASN A 30 -17.43 -13.22 -6.31
N ALA A 31 -18.67 -13.01 -5.86
CA ALA A 31 -19.04 -11.88 -5.01
C ALA A 31 -18.29 -11.84 -3.66
N GLU A 32 -17.82 -12.99 -3.13
CA GLU A 32 -16.99 -13.00 -1.91
C GLU A 32 -15.57 -12.53 -2.19
N ALA A 33 -15.00 -12.89 -3.34
CA ALA A 33 -13.68 -12.44 -3.78
C ALA A 33 -13.70 -10.93 -4.10
N GLU A 34 -14.73 -10.45 -4.82
CA GLU A 34 -14.94 -9.02 -5.09
C GLU A 34 -15.00 -8.22 -3.78
N LYS A 35 -15.83 -8.67 -2.83
CA LYS A 35 -15.96 -8.02 -1.53
C LYS A 35 -14.64 -8.01 -0.74
N ALA A 36 -13.90 -9.12 -0.74
CA ALA A 36 -12.61 -9.20 -0.06
C ALA A 36 -11.57 -8.27 -0.71
N PHE A 37 -11.57 -8.15 -2.04
CA PHE A 37 -10.74 -7.19 -2.76
C PHE A 37 -11.09 -5.75 -2.38
N ASP A 38 -12.36 -5.37 -2.45
CA ASP A 38 -12.82 -4.02 -2.08
C ASP A 38 -12.45 -3.63 -0.65
N GLU A 39 -12.69 -4.52 0.32
CA GLU A 39 -12.38 -4.27 1.73
C GLU A 39 -10.87 -4.13 1.95
N SER A 40 -10.06 -4.98 1.31
CA SER A 40 -8.60 -4.92 1.43
C SER A 40 -8.02 -3.67 0.75
N TYR A 41 -8.54 -3.27 -0.42
CA TYR A 41 -8.12 -2.05 -1.11
C TYR A 41 -8.44 -0.82 -0.28
N LYS A 42 -9.63 -0.74 0.31
CA LYS A 42 -10.02 0.36 1.20
C LYS A 42 -9.12 0.45 2.42
N ALA A 43 -8.76 -0.68 3.02
CA ALA A 43 -7.84 -0.72 4.17
C ALA A 43 -6.45 -0.20 3.78
N PHE A 44 -5.89 -0.70 2.67
CA PHE A 44 -4.62 -0.21 2.12
C PHE A 44 -4.67 1.30 1.85
N TRP A 45 -5.70 1.77 1.14
CA TRP A 45 -5.82 3.17 0.73
C TRP A 45 -5.88 4.10 1.95
N ASN A 46 -6.59 3.72 3.01
CA ASN A 46 -6.64 4.50 4.24
C ASN A 46 -5.26 4.62 4.90
N ALA A 47 -4.53 3.51 5.05
CA ALA A 47 -3.19 3.51 5.65
C ALA A 47 -2.18 4.30 4.79
N TYR A 48 -2.26 4.13 3.47
CA TYR A 48 -1.48 4.91 2.51
C TYR A 48 -1.72 6.42 2.66
N MET A 49 -2.99 6.84 2.69
CA MET A 49 -3.36 8.25 2.84
C MET A 49 -2.98 8.81 4.20
N GLU A 50 -3.03 8.01 5.27
CA GLU A 50 -2.54 8.41 6.59
C GLU A 50 -1.04 8.76 6.55
N ALA A 51 -0.21 7.91 5.94
CA ALA A 51 1.22 8.17 5.77
C ALA A 51 1.48 9.43 4.93
N VAL A 52 0.73 9.63 3.84
CA VAL A 52 0.83 10.81 2.97
C VAL A 52 0.49 12.08 3.75
N ASN A 53 -0.65 12.09 4.44
CA ASN A 53 -1.10 13.26 5.21
C ASN A 53 -0.15 13.57 6.37
N TYR A 54 0.41 12.54 7.02
CA TYR A 54 1.41 12.72 8.07
C TYR A 54 2.63 13.50 7.56
N ILE A 55 3.16 13.18 6.37
CA ILE A 55 4.30 13.92 5.79
C ILE A 55 3.95 15.40 5.59
N VAL A 56 2.77 15.68 5.04
CA VAL A 56 2.31 17.06 4.83
C VAL A 56 2.23 17.80 6.17
N GLU A 57 1.65 17.16 7.19
CA GLU A 57 1.50 17.72 8.53
C GLU A 57 2.85 18.00 9.19
N ILE A 58 3.75 17.00 9.27
CA ILE A 58 5.02 17.17 9.99
C ILE A 58 5.98 18.14 9.31
N THR A 59 5.81 18.37 8.01
CA THR A 59 6.60 19.34 7.25
C THR A 59 5.95 20.72 7.22
N ALA A 60 4.80 20.90 7.89
CA ALA A 60 3.98 22.11 7.83
C ALA A 60 3.70 22.55 6.39
N GLY A 61 3.42 21.59 5.50
CA GLY A 61 3.13 21.82 4.09
C GLY A 61 4.34 22.18 3.22
N LYS A 62 5.57 22.16 3.75
CA LYS A 62 6.79 22.33 2.91
C LYS A 62 6.94 21.20 1.90
N VAL A 63 6.46 20.00 2.25
CA VAL A 63 6.19 18.93 1.30
C VAL A 63 4.69 18.96 1.02
N ASP A 64 4.33 19.30 -0.21
CA ASP A 64 2.93 19.31 -0.63
C ASP A 64 2.36 17.88 -0.74
N PHE A 65 1.03 17.78 -0.83
CA PHE A 65 0.33 16.50 -0.91
C PHE A 65 0.79 15.61 -2.07
N HIS A 66 1.02 16.17 -3.26
CA HIS A 66 1.44 15.39 -4.43
C HIS A 66 2.87 14.87 -4.26
N SER A 67 3.76 15.70 -3.71
CA SER A 67 5.12 15.32 -3.37
C SER A 67 5.15 14.24 -2.28
N ALA A 68 4.36 14.39 -1.21
CA ALA A 68 4.22 13.38 -0.15
C ALA A 68 3.68 12.05 -0.71
N LYS A 69 2.64 12.12 -1.53
CA LYS A 69 2.05 10.98 -2.23
C LYS A 69 3.11 10.21 -3.04
N LYS A 70 3.89 10.94 -3.83
CA LYS A 70 5.00 10.38 -4.63
C LYS A 70 6.04 9.68 -3.74
N LEU A 71 6.43 10.28 -2.63
CA LEU A 71 7.43 9.69 -1.72
C LEU A 71 6.95 8.37 -1.11
N VAL A 72 5.70 8.32 -0.64
CA VAL A 72 5.12 7.08 -0.08
C VAL A 72 5.02 6.00 -1.16
N THR A 73 4.51 6.33 -2.35
CA THR A 73 4.44 5.38 -3.47
C THR A 73 5.82 4.85 -3.85
N LEU A 74 6.81 5.72 -4.07
CA LEU A 74 8.18 5.28 -4.40
C LEU A 74 8.75 4.35 -3.33
N LYS A 75 8.44 4.60 -2.05
CA LYS A 75 8.92 3.74 -0.98
C LYS A 75 8.25 2.37 -0.98
N LEU A 76 6.94 2.32 -1.21
CA LEU A 76 6.20 1.06 -1.34
C LEU A 76 6.68 0.25 -2.55
N ASP A 77 6.92 0.90 -3.68
CA ASP A 77 7.48 0.29 -4.90
C ASP A 77 8.87 -0.31 -4.62
N GLU A 78 9.74 0.45 -3.93
CA GLU A 78 11.07 -0.04 -3.50
C GLU A 78 10.95 -1.29 -2.62
N MET A 79 9.97 -1.32 -1.70
CA MET A 79 9.73 -2.46 -0.82
C MET A 79 9.16 -3.67 -1.58
N GLN A 80 8.29 -3.47 -2.56
CA GLN A 80 7.80 -4.54 -3.45
C GLN A 80 8.95 -5.12 -4.29
N GLN A 81 9.82 -4.27 -4.88
CA GLN A 81 10.97 -4.73 -5.67
C GLN A 81 12.01 -5.50 -4.85
N LYS A 82 12.26 -5.08 -3.60
CA LYS A 82 13.12 -5.82 -2.66
C LYS A 82 12.52 -7.17 -2.24
N GLY A 83 11.19 -7.30 -2.27
CA GLY A 83 10.49 -8.58 -2.10
C GLY A 83 10.70 -9.56 -3.26
N MET A 84 10.90 -9.06 -4.49
CA MET A 84 11.19 -9.92 -5.66
C MET A 84 12.66 -10.36 -5.73
N THR A 85 13.60 -9.53 -5.27
CA THR A 85 15.03 -9.86 -5.30
C THR A 85 15.43 -10.98 -4.34
N SER A 86 14.59 -11.36 -3.37
CA SER A 86 14.82 -12.53 -2.50
C SER A 86 14.28 -13.86 -3.07
N CYS A 87 13.56 -13.85 -4.19
CA CYS A 87 12.92 -15.04 -4.77
C CYS A 87 13.69 -15.63 -5.97
N HIS A 88 14.94 -15.24 -6.22
CA HIS A 88 15.76 -15.72 -7.35
C HIS A 88 17.10 -16.35 -6.94
N ILE A 89 17.14 -17.05 -5.80
CA ILE A 89 18.19 -18.05 -5.53
C ILE A 89 17.58 -19.24 -4.78
N ALA A 90 17.09 -20.23 -5.53
CA ALA A 90 17.14 -21.66 -5.22
C ALA A 90 16.69 -22.46 -6.45
#